data_AF-J2SY29-F1
#
_entry.id   AF-J2SY29-F1
#
_cell.length_a   1.000
_cell.length_b   1.000
_cell.length_c   1.000
_cell.angle_alpha   90.00
_cell.angle_beta   90.00
_cell.angle_gamma   90.00
#
_symmetry.space_group_name_H-M   'P 1'
#
loop_
_entity.id
_entity.type
_entity.pdbx_description
1 polymer ?
#
loop_
_entity_poly.entity_id
_entity_poly.type
_entity_poly.pdbx_seq_one_letter_code
_entity_poly.pdbx_strand_id
1 'polypeptide(L)'
;EYPVLWPVGQETLRFGINHEEILLAFEAIEAGHIAKSVEHLAVHEQRNILQPAMYNNKGLQWLLRGNHASYVTNLPSGAAQAIELTLASQCHPVDDGRTIDFGNNPVANLADIKQRMAFVLKAAKQFDDLLHSDKRDQIEQSIREIAFSGGVR
;
A
#
# COMPACT_ATOMS: atom_id res chain seq x y z
N GLU A 1 12.67 -17.36 -12.61
CA GLU A 1 12.13 -16.02 -12.33
C GLU A 1 10.86 -15.84 -13.15
N TYR A 2 9.72 -15.56 -12.50
CA TYR A 2 8.49 -15.22 -13.20
C TYR A 2 8.43 -13.70 -13.29
N PRO A 3 8.54 -13.09 -14.47
CA PRO A 3 8.49 -11.64 -14.58
C PRO A 3 7.11 -11.16 -14.12
N VAL A 4 7.08 -10.23 -13.17
CA VAL A 4 5.86 -9.50 -12.82
C VAL A 4 5.51 -8.66 -14.04
N LEU A 5 4.54 -9.12 -14.81
CA LEU A 5 3.96 -8.34 -15.91
C LEU A 5 3.19 -7.18 -15.28
N TRP A 6 3.76 -6.00 -15.38
CA TRP A 6 3.13 -4.76 -14.97
C TRP A 6 2.62 -4.02 -16.20
N PRO A 7 1.39 -4.30 -16.68
CA PRO A 7 0.84 -3.59 -17.82
C PRO A 7 0.41 -2.19 -17.36
N VAL A 8 1.35 -1.25 -17.31
CA VAL A 8 0.98 0.17 -17.30
C VAL A 8 0.28 0.41 -18.63
N GLY A 9 -1.03 0.61 -18.62
CA GLY A 9 -1.80 0.89 -19.84
C GLY A 9 -1.46 2.26 -20.46
N GLN A 10 -0.57 3.02 -19.83
CA GLN A 10 -0.11 4.33 -20.25
C GLN A 10 1.41 4.28 -20.46
N GLU A 11 1.86 4.54 -21.68
CA GLU A 11 3.29 4.68 -21.99
C GLU A 11 3.91 5.94 -21.35
N THR A 12 3.06 6.93 -21.02
CA THR A 12 3.47 8.16 -20.32
C THR A 12 2.48 8.49 -19.21
N LEU A 13 2.99 8.61 -17.98
CA LEU A 13 2.24 9.16 -16.86
C LEU A 13 2.29 10.68 -16.94
N ARG A 14 1.15 11.37 -16.99
CA ARG A 14 1.13 12.84 -16.93
C ARG A 14 1.57 13.29 -15.54
N PHE A 15 2.81 13.74 -15.43
CA PHE A 15 3.39 14.31 -14.21
C PHE A 15 3.20 15.83 -14.18
N GLY A 16 3.14 16.43 -12.98
CA GLY A 16 3.06 17.89 -12.81
C GLY A 16 1.66 18.50 -12.95
N ILE A 17 0.59 17.71 -12.86
CA ILE A 17 -0.76 18.24 -12.68
C ILE A 17 -0.90 18.66 -11.20
N ASN A 18 -1.30 19.91 -10.97
CA ASN A 18 -1.59 20.35 -9.62
C ASN A 18 -2.87 19.67 -9.11
N HIS A 19 -2.79 19.14 -7.90
CA HIS A 19 -3.92 18.53 -7.21
C HIS A 19 -4.12 19.23 -5.88
N GLU A 20 -5.37 19.56 -5.55
CA GLU A 20 -5.74 20.24 -4.31
C GLU A 20 -5.24 19.47 -3.09
N GLU A 21 -5.26 18.13 -3.14
CA GLU A 21 -4.74 17.28 -2.09
C GLU A 21 -3.27 17.55 -1.73
N ILE A 22 -2.45 17.94 -2.71
CA ILE A 22 -1.03 18.25 -2.45
C ILE A 22 -0.93 19.53 -1.62
N LEU A 23 -1.68 20.57 -1.99
CA LEU A 23 -1.71 21.83 -1.24
C LEU A 23 -2.23 21.59 0.19
N LEU A 24 -3.38 20.92 0.32
CA LEU A 24 -3.98 20.61 1.62
C LEU A 24 -3.05 19.77 2.50
N ALA A 25 -2.26 18.87 1.90
CA ALA A 25 -1.26 18.12 2.65
C ALA A 25 -0.18 19.03 3.24
N PHE A 26 0.37 19.97 2.47
CA PHE A 26 1.39 20.89 2.97
C PHE A 26 0.82 21.87 4.01
N GLU A 27 -0.38 22.40 3.80
CA GLU A 27 -1.07 23.23 4.80
C GLU A 27 -1.29 22.46 6.11
N ALA A 28 -1.67 21.18 6.03
CA ALA A 28 -1.80 20.32 7.21
C ALA A 28 -0.46 20.07 7.91
N ILE A 29 0.66 19.92 7.17
CA ILE A 29 2.01 19.83 7.75
C ILE A 29 2.36 21.11 8.50
N GLU A 30 2.17 22.27 7.88
CA GLU A 30 2.48 23.57 8.47
C GLU A 30 1.65 23.85 9.72
N ALA A 31 0.40 23.37 9.76
CA ALA A 31 -0.47 23.43 10.92
C ALA A 31 -0.17 22.37 12.00
N GLY A 32 0.79 21.46 11.79
CA GLY A 32 1.13 20.37 12.71
C GLY A 32 0.18 19.17 12.69
N HIS A 33 -0.73 19.09 11.71
CA HIS A 33 -1.70 18.01 11.54
C HIS A 33 -1.16 16.88 10.64
N ILE A 34 -0.12 16.18 11.09
CA ILE A 34 0.59 15.17 10.28
C ILE A 34 -0.31 14.02 9.80
N ALA A 35 -1.18 13.47 10.66
CA ALA A 35 -2.09 12.41 10.23
C ALA A 35 -3.02 12.86 9.08
N LYS A 36 -3.44 14.14 9.12
CA LYS A 36 -4.29 14.72 8.08
C LYS A 36 -3.51 14.95 6.79
N SER A 37 -2.24 15.37 6.87
CA SER A 37 -1.41 15.52 5.67
C SER A 37 -1.18 14.18 4.98
N VAL A 38 -0.93 13.11 5.75
CA VAL A 38 -0.78 11.75 5.21
C VAL A 38 -2.06 11.28 4.53
N GLU A 39 -3.24 11.55 5.09
CA GLU A 39 -4.52 11.25 4.44
C GLU A 39 -4.62 11.95 3.08
N HIS A 40 -4.31 13.24 3.00
CA HIS A 40 -4.34 13.99 1.75
C HIS A 40 -3.35 13.45 0.71
N LEU A 41 -2.11 13.15 1.11
CA LEU A 41 -1.10 12.55 0.22
C LEU A 41 -1.54 11.16 -0.26
N ALA A 42 -2.11 10.35 0.63
CA ALA A 42 -2.63 9.04 0.28
C ALA A 42 -3.79 9.15 -0.73
N VAL A 43 -4.71 10.09 -0.55
CA VAL A 43 -5.78 10.33 -1.55
C VAL A 43 -5.18 10.72 -2.89
N HIS A 44 -4.20 11.61 -2.90
CA HIS A 44 -3.51 12.02 -4.12
C HIS A 44 -2.88 10.82 -4.84
N GLU A 45 -2.06 10.05 -4.15
CA GLU A 45 -1.39 8.88 -4.69
C GLU A 45 -2.39 7.82 -5.16
N GLN A 46 -3.31 7.39 -4.28
CA GLN A 46 -4.19 6.27 -4.54
C GLN A 46 -5.24 6.54 -5.61
N ARG A 47 -5.74 7.79 -5.70
CA ARG A 47 -6.80 8.17 -6.63
C ARG A 47 -6.28 8.84 -7.89
N ASN A 48 -5.32 9.74 -7.78
CA ASN A 48 -4.92 10.55 -8.94
C ASN A 48 -3.75 9.90 -9.69
N ILE A 49 -2.93 9.09 -9.03
CA ILE A 49 -1.78 8.40 -9.64
C ILE A 49 -2.09 6.92 -9.90
N LEU A 50 -2.29 6.13 -8.84
CA LEU A 50 -2.36 4.67 -8.97
C LEU A 50 -3.66 4.19 -9.61
N GLN A 51 -4.78 4.88 -9.37
CA GLN A 51 -6.05 4.50 -10.00
C GLN A 51 -5.97 4.53 -11.53
N PRO A 52 -5.58 5.64 -12.20
CA PRO A 52 -5.45 5.65 -13.65
C PRO A 52 -4.26 4.82 -14.16
N ALA A 53 -3.13 4.77 -13.44
CA ALA A 53 -1.94 4.05 -13.90
C ALA A 53 -2.09 2.52 -13.83
N MET A 54 -2.84 2.02 -12.84
CA MET A 54 -2.92 0.60 -12.53
C MET A 54 -4.36 0.13 -12.36
N TYR A 55 -5.08 0.68 -11.38
CA TYR A 55 -6.33 0.05 -10.91
C TYR A 55 -7.52 0.24 -11.85
N ASN A 56 -7.43 1.06 -12.89
CA ASN A 56 -8.41 1.15 -13.97
C ASN A 56 -8.24 0.03 -15.02
N ASN A 57 -7.12 -0.69 -15.02
CA ASN A 57 -6.90 -1.82 -15.91
C ASN A 57 -7.76 -3.03 -15.47
N LYS A 58 -8.81 -3.36 -16.23
CA LYS A 58 -9.73 -4.47 -15.92
C LYS A 58 -9.02 -5.82 -15.76
N GLY A 59 -7.95 -6.07 -16.51
CA GLY A 59 -7.16 -7.29 -16.38
C GLY A 59 -6.48 -7.36 -15.02
N LEU A 60 -5.82 -6.28 -14.59
CA LEU A 60 -5.21 -6.19 -13.26
C LEU A 60 -6.26 -6.32 -12.14
N GLN A 61 -7.41 -5.66 -12.28
CA GLN A 61 -8.51 -5.80 -11.31
C GLN A 61 -8.93 -7.27 -11.13
N TRP A 62 -9.05 -8.00 -12.24
CA TRP A 62 -9.44 -9.41 -12.22
C TRP A 62 -8.35 -10.28 -11.57
N LEU A 63 -7.08 -10.04 -11.91
CA LEU A 63 -5.94 -10.74 -11.31
C LEU A 63 -5.86 -10.53 -9.79
N LEU A 64 -5.98 -9.29 -9.32
CA LEU A 64 -5.95 -8.98 -7.89
C LEU A 64 -7.09 -9.65 -7.13
N ARG A 65 -8.31 -9.61 -7.68
CA ARG A 65 -9.48 -10.26 -7.08
C ARG A 65 -9.35 -11.78 -7.08
N GLY A 66 -8.86 -12.36 -8.18
CA GLY A 66 -8.62 -13.80 -8.29
C GLY A 66 -7.57 -14.29 -7.30
N ASN A 67 -6.45 -13.58 -7.18
CA ASN A 67 -5.42 -13.86 -6.19
C ASN A 67 -5.99 -13.81 -4.77
N HIS A 68 -6.72 -12.74 -4.42
CA HIS A 68 -7.28 -12.59 -3.07
C HIS A 68 -8.30 -13.68 -2.75
N ALA A 69 -9.24 -13.97 -3.66
CA ALA A 69 -10.22 -15.02 -3.48
C ALA A 69 -9.55 -16.40 -3.31
N SER A 70 -8.55 -16.70 -4.13
CA SER A 70 -7.79 -17.95 -4.04
C SER A 70 -6.99 -18.07 -2.74
N TYR A 71 -6.36 -16.99 -2.28
CA TYR A 71 -5.67 -16.95 -0.99
C TYR A 71 -6.63 -17.20 0.18
N VAL A 72 -7.77 -16.51 0.20
CA VAL A 72 -8.74 -16.59 1.32
C VAL A 72 -9.46 -17.95 1.35
N THR A 73 -9.81 -18.50 0.19
CA THR A 73 -10.59 -19.75 0.10
C THR A 73 -9.73 -21.00 -0.03
N ASN A 74 -8.43 -20.84 -0.29
CA ASN A 74 -7.52 -21.90 -0.69
C ASN A 74 -7.99 -22.67 -1.95
N LEU A 75 -8.75 -22.00 -2.83
CA LEU A 75 -9.34 -22.59 -4.04
C LEU A 75 -9.15 -21.65 -5.25
N PRO A 76 -8.45 -22.10 -6.32
CA PRO A 76 -7.60 -23.30 -6.36
C PRO A 76 -6.44 -23.16 -5.36
N SER A 77 -6.00 -24.28 -4.77
CA SER A 77 -4.80 -24.28 -3.92
C SER A 77 -3.56 -24.01 -4.76
N GLY A 78 -2.61 -23.20 -4.28
CA GLY A 78 -1.38 -22.94 -5.03
C GLY A 78 -0.72 -21.61 -4.69
N ALA A 79 -0.23 -20.91 -5.73
CA ALA A 79 0.67 -19.76 -5.64
C ALA A 79 0.03 -18.43 -5.21
N ALA A 80 -1.23 -18.44 -4.76
CA ALA A 80 -1.89 -17.22 -4.31
C ALA A 80 -1.20 -16.67 -3.04
N GLN A 81 -0.99 -15.37 -3.01
CA GLN A 81 -0.34 -14.69 -1.90
C GLN A 81 -1.29 -13.71 -1.23
N ALA A 82 -1.04 -13.51 0.06
CA ALA A 82 -1.76 -12.53 0.84
C ALA A 82 -1.52 -11.11 0.29
N ILE A 83 -2.53 -10.25 0.39
CA ILE A 83 -2.35 -8.82 0.17
C ILE A 83 -2.07 -8.22 1.55
N GLU A 84 -0.80 -7.94 1.81
CA GLU A 84 -0.31 -7.51 3.11
C GLU A 84 0.73 -6.41 2.95
N LEU A 85 0.85 -5.57 3.97
CA LEU A 85 1.94 -4.60 4.09
C LEU A 85 2.72 -4.90 5.35
N THR A 86 4.01 -5.22 5.20
CA THR A 86 4.92 -5.45 6.31
C THR A 86 5.81 -4.22 6.50
N LEU A 87 5.73 -3.59 7.67
CA LEU A 87 6.53 -2.44 8.07
C LEU A 87 7.91 -2.88 8.59
N ALA A 88 8.63 -3.64 7.78
CA ALA A 88 9.97 -4.13 8.06
C ALA A 88 10.79 -4.22 6.76
N SER A 89 12.11 -4.38 6.88
CA SER A 89 13.05 -4.50 5.75
C SER A 89 13.01 -5.85 5.02
N GLN A 90 12.08 -6.72 5.38
CA GLN A 90 11.96 -8.10 4.91
C GLN A 90 10.66 -8.30 4.12
N CYS A 91 10.72 -9.16 3.09
CA CYS A 91 9.59 -9.43 2.20
C CYS A 91 8.60 -10.48 2.74
N HIS A 92 8.71 -10.85 4.02
CA HIS A 92 7.87 -11.87 4.65
C HIS A 92 7.13 -11.32 5.87
N PRO A 93 5.91 -11.79 6.14
CA PRO A 93 5.12 -11.37 7.30
C PRO A 93 5.86 -11.55 8.61
N VAL A 94 5.58 -10.69 9.57
CA VAL A 94 6.10 -10.78 10.94
C VAL A 94 4.93 -10.78 11.93
N ASP A 95 4.98 -11.73 12.86
CA ASP A 95 3.96 -11.92 13.88
C ASP A 95 4.24 -11.06 15.14
N ASP A 96 4.46 -9.75 14.93
CA ASP A 96 4.74 -8.80 16.01
C ASP A 96 4.00 -7.46 15.86
N GLY A 97 2.94 -7.45 15.03
CA GLY A 97 2.09 -6.29 14.79
C GLY A 97 2.62 -5.34 13.72
N ARG A 98 3.75 -5.63 13.06
CA ARG A 98 4.24 -4.83 11.92
C ARG A 98 3.68 -5.26 10.57
N THR A 99 2.95 -6.37 10.49
CA THR A 99 2.24 -6.79 9.27
C THR A 99 0.76 -6.41 9.35
N ILE A 100 0.26 -5.76 8.30
CA ILE A 100 -1.15 -5.39 8.14
C ILE A 100 -1.74 -6.15 6.95
N ASP A 101 -2.79 -6.91 7.21
CA ASP A 101 -3.51 -7.64 6.15
C ASP A 101 -4.66 -6.81 5.58
N PHE A 102 -4.93 -7.03 4.29
CA PHE A 102 -6.06 -6.45 3.58
C PHE A 102 -7.42 -6.97 4.09
N GLY A 103 -7.44 -8.21 4.58
CA GLY A 103 -8.63 -8.85 5.16
C GLY A 103 -8.81 -10.29 4.69
N ASN A 104 -9.88 -10.94 5.17
CA ASN A 104 -10.19 -12.34 4.90
C ASN A 104 -11.56 -12.51 4.20
N ASN A 105 -12.08 -11.45 3.58
CA ASN A 105 -13.32 -11.54 2.83
C ASN A 105 -13.01 -11.94 1.37
N PRO A 106 -13.46 -13.11 0.88
CA PRO A 106 -13.13 -13.59 -0.47
C PRO A 106 -13.50 -12.63 -1.60
N VAL A 107 -14.47 -11.74 -1.37
CA VAL A 107 -14.93 -10.77 -2.39
C VAL A 107 -14.35 -9.37 -2.21
N ALA A 108 -13.41 -9.18 -1.28
CA ALA A 108 -12.71 -7.90 -1.13
C ALA A 108 -11.94 -7.54 -2.41
N ASN A 109 -11.82 -6.24 -2.67
CA ASN A 109 -11.32 -5.73 -3.92
C ASN A 109 -10.35 -4.57 -3.69
N LEU A 110 -9.04 -4.86 -3.79
CA LEU A 110 -8.00 -3.83 -3.67
C LEU A 110 -8.11 -2.77 -4.79
N ALA A 111 -8.71 -3.08 -5.93
CA ALA A 111 -8.90 -2.08 -6.97
C ALA A 111 -10.04 -1.09 -6.67
N ASP A 112 -10.94 -1.41 -5.74
CA ASP A 112 -11.93 -0.46 -5.23
C ASP A 112 -11.24 0.59 -4.37
N ILE A 113 -11.34 1.86 -4.77
CA ILE A 113 -10.66 2.96 -4.08
C ILE A 113 -11.07 3.08 -2.61
N LYS A 114 -12.31 2.79 -2.24
CA LYS A 114 -12.77 2.94 -0.85
C LYS A 114 -12.16 1.84 0.02
N GLN A 115 -12.17 0.60 -0.45
CA GLN A 115 -11.55 -0.52 0.26
C GLN A 115 -10.03 -0.34 0.36
N ARG A 116 -9.39 0.10 -0.74
CA ARG A 116 -7.95 0.38 -0.75
C ARG A 116 -7.57 1.51 0.18
N MET A 117 -8.32 2.62 0.18
CA MET A 117 -8.06 3.73 1.11
C MET A 117 -8.22 3.30 2.57
N ALA A 118 -9.20 2.46 2.90
CA ALA A 118 -9.33 1.92 4.25
C ALA A 118 -8.08 1.12 4.67
N PHE A 119 -7.54 0.28 3.76
CA PHE A 119 -6.29 -0.45 4.00
C PHE A 119 -5.07 0.46 4.13
N VAL A 120 -4.92 1.44 3.23
CA VAL A 120 -3.80 2.40 3.24
C VAL A 120 -3.79 3.24 4.51
N LEU A 121 -4.95 3.76 4.94
CA LEU A 121 -5.04 4.55 6.17
C LEU A 121 -4.87 3.71 7.43
N LYS A 122 -5.30 2.44 7.41
CA LYS A 122 -4.99 1.48 8.49
C LYS A 122 -3.49 1.27 8.61
N ALA A 123 -2.79 1.08 7.50
CA ALA A 123 -1.34 0.94 7.46
C ALA A 123 -0.60 2.20 7.94
N ALA A 124 -1.03 3.38 7.48
CA ALA A 124 -0.46 4.66 7.90
C ALA A 124 -0.62 4.88 9.40
N LYS A 125 -1.80 4.58 9.94
CA LYS A 125 -2.04 4.64 11.39
C LYS A 125 -1.17 3.64 12.15
N GLN A 126 -1.07 2.39 11.67
CA GLN A 126 -0.23 1.39 12.33
C GLN A 126 1.24 1.82 12.37
N PHE A 127 1.74 2.42 11.28
CA PHE A 127 3.09 2.98 11.25
C PHE A 127 3.28 4.09 12.28
N ASP A 128 2.33 5.03 12.37
CA ASP A 128 2.35 6.09 13.38
C ASP A 128 2.32 5.53 14.82
N ASP A 129 1.46 4.55 15.10
CA ASP A 129 1.38 3.89 16.41
C ASP A 129 2.71 3.20 16.75
N LEU A 130 3.36 2.54 15.78
CA LEU A 130 4.65 1.89 15.96
C LEU A 130 5.79 2.86 16.25
N LEU A 131 5.80 4.04 15.60
CA LEU A 131 6.77 5.11 15.88
C LEU A 131 6.65 5.66 17.31
N HIS A 132 5.47 5.55 17.93
CA HIS A 132 5.20 5.99 19.31
C HIS A 132 5.26 4.83 20.33
N SER A 133 5.75 3.66 19.92
CA SER A 133 5.85 2.45 20.77
C SER A 133 7.30 2.04 21.03
N ASP A 134 7.48 0.94 21.77
CA ASP A 134 8.77 0.26 21.97
C ASP A 134 9.35 -0.32 20.66
N LYS A 135 8.58 -0.36 19.58
CA LYS A 135 8.98 -0.84 18.26
C LYS A 135 9.68 0.22 17.39
N ARG A 136 9.74 1.48 17.84
CA ARG A 136 10.32 2.60 17.07
C ARG A 136 11.70 2.28 16.51
N ASP A 137 12.60 1.76 17.33
CA ASP A 137 13.98 1.44 16.91
C ASP A 137 14.02 0.40 15.78
N GLN A 138 13.10 -0.57 15.81
CA GLN A 138 12.98 -1.60 14.77
C GLN A 138 12.49 -1.00 13.45
N ILE A 139 11.59 -0.02 13.50
CA ILE A 139 11.10 0.72 12.34
C ILE A 139 12.20 1.60 11.75
N GLU A 140 12.90 2.37 12.58
CA GLU A 140 14.02 3.20 12.12
C GLU A 140 15.12 2.35 11.48
N GLN A 141 15.46 1.21 12.09
CA GLN A 141 16.40 0.27 11.53
C GLN A 141 15.91 -0.32 10.20
N SER A 142 14.64 -0.68 10.10
CA SER A 142 14.04 -1.19 8.85
C SER A 142 14.12 -0.16 7.72
N ILE A 143 13.83 1.11 8.01
CA ILE A 143 13.95 2.21 7.03
C ILE A 143 15.41 2.37 6.58
N ARG A 144 16.36 2.35 7.52
CA ARG A 144 17.80 2.44 7.21
C ARG A 144 18.22 1.27 6.32
N GLU A 145 17.82 0.05 6.67
CA GLU A 145 18.13 -1.13 5.88
C GLU A 145 17.56 -1.04 4.48
N ILE A 146 16.29 -0.65 4.31
CA ILE A 146 15.69 -0.43 2.99
C ILE A 146 16.51 0.59 2.19
N ALA A 147 16.93 1.69 2.82
CA ALA A 147 17.74 2.72 2.16
C ALA A 147 19.14 2.23 1.76
N PHE A 148 19.77 1.35 2.57
CA PHE A 148 21.14 0.86 2.32
C PHE A 148 21.21 -0.38 1.42
N SER A 149 20.27 -1.32 1.56
CA SER A 149 20.27 -2.61 0.84
C SER A 149 19.24 -2.67 -0.28
N GLY A 150 18.49 -1.60 -0.52
CA GLY A 150 17.40 -1.58 -1.49
C GLY A 150 16.17 -2.39 -1.06
N GLY A 151 16.06 -2.74 0.24
CA GLY A 151 14.87 -3.40 0.79
C GLY A 151 14.73 -4.88 0.46
N VAL A 152 15.82 -5.57 0.09
CA VAL A 152 15.82 -7.01 -0.17
C VAL A 152 16.86 -7.70 0.71
N ARG A 153 16.39 -8.45 1.70
CA ARG A 153 17.12 -9.54 2.36
C ARG A 153 16.23 -10.77 2.41
#